data_AF-A0A7Z9H7A3-F1
#
_entry.id   AF-A0A7Z9H7A3-F1
#
_cell.length_a   1.000
_cell.length_b   1.000
_cell.length_c   1.000
_cell.angle_alpha   90.00
_cell.angle_beta   90.00
_cell.angle_gamma   90.00
#
_symmetry.space_group_name_H-M   'P 1'
#
loop_
_entity.id
_entity.type
_entity.pdbx_description
1 polymer ?
#
loop_
_entity_poly.entity_id
_entity_poly.type
_entity_poly.pdbx_seq_one_letter_code
_entity_poly.pdbx_strand_id
1 'polypeptide(L)'
;PSFGLSNREASAIAHFLLRETVVIGTLDLAIDRGHRKSLDEEGRSRPRFTGLADALALPERASGGDVTTHLSGWLRIDVAGEYRFHLTVDDLGRLSIDDQVVIDLAGELQRERILEESATVRLEPGWHSIAVDHFQWVEEAQLLLEWQGPGIDRGPIDADRLVSALTDSEPEAVSPWVTREERVAEGEGLYRQLGCATCHQPDAFPEGTALLDLPETYPAPPHPSYSLDPRQRQAIGRALAFLGQVKDPPAAAQRVELTMKAFGCSACHERGGSGGLPEDRRDFFTGSDPALGDEGRFPPTLSGVGDKLRREALAAAISGGAEIRPYLHARMPRFDPDQTEHLVEDLIELDRRQSPLPELTYNSGEAREAGRKMAGSGALQCILCHDFNGRESVGLRANDLVTTTERLNPDWFFRYLLDPESLRPGTQMPSLWPDGRSLMPELLGGDPAQQVMALWRYLEDGRQAVFPEGLSRKQNRLIVGGEAITYRGKLWEAGFRGIAVGLPGGLNYAFDAQELRLALIWKGDFLDVGAHWNVQGMGRVRPRGKDVVVFPHGPEIVFLTDVACPWPGERV
;
A
#
# COMPACT_ATOMS: atom_id res chain seq x y z
N PRO A 1 1.23 10.06 21.17
CA PRO A 1 1.42 9.84 19.71
C PRO A 1 0.16 9.18 19.13
N SER A 2 -0.29 9.61 17.96
CA SER A 2 -1.43 9.02 17.25
C SER A 2 -0.99 8.51 15.89
N PHE A 3 -1.26 7.24 15.59
CA PHE A 3 -1.03 6.66 14.26
C PHE A 3 -2.18 6.94 13.27
N GLY A 4 -3.22 7.66 13.70
CA GLY A 4 -4.40 7.93 12.87
C GLY A 4 -5.10 6.65 12.40
N LEU A 5 -5.13 5.61 13.24
CA LEU A 5 -5.74 4.32 12.90
C LEU A 5 -7.25 4.48 12.73
N SER A 6 -7.80 3.81 11.72
CA SER A 6 -9.23 3.58 11.60
C SER A 6 -9.73 2.62 12.69
N ASN A 7 -11.03 2.60 12.96
CA ASN A 7 -11.63 1.65 13.92
C ASN A 7 -11.34 0.19 13.55
N ARG A 8 -11.31 -0.14 12.25
CA ARG A 8 -10.96 -1.47 11.75
C ARG A 8 -9.51 -1.83 12.08
N GLU A 9 -8.57 -0.93 11.79
CA GLU A 9 -7.14 -1.14 12.08
C GLU A 9 -6.87 -1.24 13.58
N ALA A 10 -7.49 -0.37 14.38
CA ALA A 10 -7.36 -0.40 15.84
C ALA A 10 -7.89 -1.72 16.42
N SER A 11 -9.03 -2.20 15.92
CA SER A 11 -9.60 -3.50 16.31
C SER A 11 -8.67 -4.65 15.92
N ALA A 12 -8.19 -4.68 14.67
CA ALA A 12 -7.27 -5.72 14.20
C ALA A 12 -5.96 -5.78 15.03
N ILE A 13 -5.39 -4.63 15.39
CA ILE A 13 -4.21 -4.57 16.26
C ILE A 13 -4.54 -5.06 17.68
N ALA A 14 -5.68 -4.64 18.24
CA ALA A 14 -6.11 -5.11 19.56
C ALA A 14 -6.27 -6.64 19.58
N HIS A 15 -6.91 -7.22 18.56
CA HIS A 15 -7.04 -8.67 18.41
C HIS A 15 -5.68 -9.37 18.29
N PHE A 16 -4.78 -8.85 17.45
CA PHE A 16 -3.42 -9.40 17.32
C PHE A 16 -2.66 -9.39 18.66
N LEU A 17 -2.76 -8.30 19.43
CA LEU A 17 -2.05 -8.14 20.71
C LEU A 17 -2.64 -8.99 21.84
N LEU A 18 -3.95 -9.20 21.83
CA LEU A 18 -4.65 -9.99 22.87
C LEU A 18 -4.59 -11.50 22.61
N ARG A 19 -4.14 -11.95 21.43
CA ARG A 19 -3.83 -13.36 21.06
C ARG A 19 -4.94 -14.41 21.29
N GLU A 20 -6.19 -14.02 21.50
CA GLU A 20 -7.29 -14.96 21.80
C GLU A 20 -8.63 -14.65 21.11
N THR A 21 -8.70 -13.95 19.97
CA THR A 21 -10.01 -13.61 19.37
C THR A 21 -10.06 -13.56 17.83
N VAL A 22 -10.93 -14.39 17.26
CA VAL A 22 -11.97 -14.10 16.26
C VAL A 22 -11.71 -12.88 15.34
N VAL A 23 -11.32 -13.13 14.07
CA VAL A 23 -11.08 -12.06 13.08
C VAL A 23 -12.31 -11.86 12.20
N ILE A 24 -12.94 -10.69 12.32
CA ILE A 24 -14.10 -10.28 11.49
C ILE A 24 -13.63 -10.04 10.05
N GLY A 25 -14.38 -10.54 9.07
CA GLY A 25 -14.05 -10.33 7.67
C GLY A 25 -13.26 -11.47 7.03
N THR A 26 -12.96 -12.54 7.76
CA THR A 26 -12.05 -13.59 7.29
C THR A 26 -12.51 -14.99 7.68
N LEU A 27 -12.07 -16.00 6.93
CA LEU A 27 -12.19 -17.42 7.25
C LEU A 27 -10.82 -18.02 7.55
N ASP A 28 -10.79 -19.10 8.32
CA ASP A 28 -9.58 -19.91 8.45
C ASP A 28 -9.32 -20.64 7.14
N LEU A 29 -8.07 -20.60 6.71
CA LEU A 29 -7.59 -21.21 5.49
C LEU A 29 -6.56 -22.28 5.81
N ALA A 30 -6.76 -23.49 5.32
CA ALA A 30 -5.75 -24.53 5.30
C ALA A 30 -5.53 -25.01 3.85
N ILE A 31 -4.25 -25.20 3.48
CA ILE A 31 -3.87 -25.68 2.15
C ILE A 31 -3.03 -26.95 2.28
N ASP A 32 -3.51 -28.00 1.61
CA ASP A 32 -2.82 -29.26 1.40
C ASP A 32 -2.31 -29.39 -0.04
N ARG A 33 -1.25 -30.19 -0.21
CA ARG A 33 -0.77 -30.60 -1.53
C ARG A 33 -0.66 -32.12 -1.62
N GLY A 34 -1.17 -32.66 -2.70
CA GLY A 34 -1.11 -34.09 -2.99
C GLY A 34 -2.23 -34.52 -3.91
N HIS A 35 -1.93 -35.47 -4.78
CA HIS A 35 -2.92 -36.04 -5.67
C HIS A 35 -4.03 -36.74 -4.86
N ARG A 36 -5.29 -36.44 -5.17
CA ARG A 36 -6.47 -37.07 -4.57
C ARG A 36 -7.47 -37.47 -5.65
N LYS A 37 -8.24 -38.53 -5.38
CA LYS A 37 -9.33 -39.01 -6.23
C LYS A 37 -10.71 -38.59 -5.75
N SER A 38 -10.84 -38.24 -4.48
CA SER A 38 -12.04 -37.69 -3.86
C SER A 38 -11.67 -36.80 -2.66
N LEU A 39 -12.61 -35.95 -2.23
CA LEU A 39 -12.47 -35.16 -1.01
C LEU A 39 -12.52 -36.03 0.27
N ASP A 40 -13.08 -37.24 0.18
CA ASP A 40 -13.17 -38.20 1.28
C ASP A 40 -11.90 -39.06 1.46
N GLU A 41 -10.92 -38.95 0.55
CA GLU A 41 -9.67 -39.70 0.65
C GLU A 41 -8.82 -39.16 1.80
N GLU A 42 -8.64 -39.92 2.87
CA GLU A 42 -7.80 -39.55 4.03
C GLU A 42 -6.31 -39.43 3.65
N GLY A 43 -5.88 -38.22 3.30
CA GLY A 43 -4.47 -37.85 3.11
C GLY A 43 -3.85 -37.28 4.40
N ARG A 44 -2.61 -37.69 4.69
CA ARG A 44 -1.75 -37.36 5.86
C ARG A 44 -1.93 -35.94 6.47
N SER A 45 -2.94 -35.81 7.32
CA SER A 45 -3.12 -35.09 8.60
C SER A 45 -2.22 -33.93 9.09
N ARG A 46 -1.49 -33.18 8.25
CA ARG A 46 -1.04 -31.82 8.61
C ARG A 46 -1.04 -30.87 7.42
N PRO A 47 -1.80 -29.76 7.49
CA PRO A 47 -1.80 -28.75 6.45
C PRO A 47 -0.40 -28.19 6.22
N ARG A 48 -0.01 -28.08 4.94
CA ARG A 48 1.29 -27.49 4.56
C ARG A 48 1.32 -25.99 4.88
N PHE A 49 0.16 -25.35 4.84
CA PHE A 49 -0.02 -23.95 5.16
C PHE A 49 -1.35 -23.75 5.89
N THR A 50 -1.34 -22.89 6.91
CA THR A 50 -2.53 -22.37 7.58
C THR A 50 -2.46 -20.84 7.62
N GLY A 51 -3.60 -20.18 7.51
CA GLY A 51 -3.70 -18.72 7.47
C GLY A 51 -5.15 -18.23 7.54
N LEU A 52 -5.37 -16.98 7.12
CA LEU A 52 -6.70 -16.37 7.00
C LEU A 52 -6.98 -16.02 5.53
N ALA A 53 -8.25 -16.09 5.13
CA ALA A 53 -8.74 -15.67 3.82
C ALA A 53 -9.80 -14.59 3.98
N ASP A 54 -9.64 -13.45 3.29
CA ASP A 54 -10.57 -12.30 3.32
C ASP A 54 -11.90 -12.56 2.58
N ALA A 55 -12.02 -13.70 1.90
CA ALA A 55 -13.20 -14.10 1.14
C ALA A 55 -13.24 -15.62 0.93
N LEU A 56 -14.42 -16.13 0.55
CA LEU A 56 -14.62 -17.49 0.02
C LEU A 56 -14.15 -17.60 -1.44
N ALA A 57 -12.88 -17.27 -1.66
CA ALA A 57 -12.22 -17.31 -2.96
C ALA A 57 -10.81 -17.88 -2.80
N LEU A 58 -10.28 -18.47 -3.87
CA LEU A 58 -8.94 -19.06 -3.81
C LEU A 58 -7.86 -17.98 -3.64
N PRO A 59 -6.95 -18.14 -2.66
CA PRO A 59 -5.84 -17.21 -2.49
C PRO A 59 -4.84 -17.37 -3.65
N GLU A 60 -4.13 -16.30 -4.03
CA GLU A 60 -3.07 -16.36 -5.06
C GLU A 60 -2.02 -17.47 -4.79
N ARG A 61 -1.84 -17.85 -3.52
CA ARG A 61 -0.90 -18.91 -3.08
C ARG A 61 -1.41 -20.34 -3.30
N ALA A 62 -2.67 -20.53 -3.67
CA ALA A 62 -3.24 -21.83 -4.06
C ALA A 62 -2.93 -22.20 -5.51
N SER A 63 -2.22 -21.34 -6.27
CA SER A 63 -1.85 -21.61 -7.67
C SER A 63 -0.99 -22.88 -7.81
N GLY A 64 -1.39 -23.79 -8.71
CA GLY A 64 -0.70 -25.04 -9.03
C GLY A 64 -1.65 -26.24 -9.07
N GLY A 65 -1.20 -27.37 -9.60
CA GLY A 65 -1.96 -28.62 -9.56
C GLY A 65 -1.83 -29.38 -8.24
N ASP A 66 -2.76 -30.31 -8.00
CA ASP A 66 -2.84 -31.17 -6.81
C ASP A 66 -2.91 -30.36 -5.48
N VAL A 67 -3.79 -29.36 -5.42
CA VAL A 67 -3.99 -28.49 -4.25
C VAL A 67 -5.38 -28.73 -3.65
N THR A 68 -5.44 -28.92 -2.33
CA THR A 68 -6.72 -28.90 -1.59
C THR A 68 -6.77 -27.65 -0.73
N THR A 69 -7.87 -26.90 -0.83
CA THR A 69 -8.14 -25.70 -0.05
C THR A 69 -9.31 -25.98 0.89
N HIS A 70 -9.10 -25.74 2.17
CA HIS A 70 -10.12 -25.83 3.21
C HIS A 70 -10.36 -24.42 3.76
N LEU A 71 -11.60 -23.96 3.67
CA LEU A 71 -12.06 -22.70 4.22
C LEU A 71 -13.10 -22.99 5.30
N SER A 72 -12.93 -22.44 6.49
CA SER A 72 -13.86 -22.66 7.60
C SER A 72 -14.03 -21.43 8.48
N GLY A 73 -15.22 -21.26 9.05
CA GLY A 73 -15.52 -20.15 9.94
C GLY A 73 -17.00 -20.09 10.31
N TRP A 74 -17.48 -18.88 10.60
CA TRP A 74 -18.85 -18.62 11.02
C TRP A 74 -19.52 -17.59 10.12
N LEU A 75 -20.79 -17.84 9.79
CA LEU A 75 -21.66 -17.00 8.97
C LEU A 75 -22.75 -16.38 9.85
N ARG A 76 -22.89 -15.04 9.82
CA ARG A 76 -23.97 -14.31 10.53
C ARG A 76 -25.24 -14.24 9.70
N ILE A 77 -26.33 -14.75 10.28
CA ILE A 77 -27.69 -14.63 9.77
C ILE A 77 -28.46 -13.63 10.64
N ASP A 78 -28.96 -12.54 10.03
CA ASP A 78 -29.70 -11.51 10.76
C ASP A 78 -31.22 -11.75 10.72
N VAL A 79 -31.73 -12.40 9.67
CA VAL A 79 -33.15 -12.59 9.40
C VAL A 79 -33.43 -14.06 9.14
N ALA A 80 -34.33 -14.66 9.91
CA ALA A 80 -34.77 -16.04 9.71
C ALA A 80 -35.35 -16.21 8.29
N GLY A 81 -34.97 -17.28 7.59
CA GLY A 81 -35.54 -17.53 6.27
C GLY A 81 -34.84 -18.61 5.46
N GLU A 82 -35.23 -18.72 4.19
CA GLU A 82 -34.60 -19.62 3.23
C GLU A 82 -33.45 -18.91 2.53
N TYR A 83 -32.26 -19.50 2.65
CA TYR A 83 -31.03 -19.05 2.02
C TYR A 83 -30.63 -20.07 0.95
N ARG A 84 -30.42 -19.59 -0.27
CA ARG A 84 -29.94 -20.42 -1.37
C ARG A 84 -28.48 -20.13 -1.63
N PHE A 85 -27.65 -21.15 -1.54
CA PHE A 85 -26.23 -21.11 -1.83
C PHE A 85 -25.97 -21.63 -3.24
N HIS A 86 -24.99 -21.04 -3.92
CA HIS A 86 -24.52 -21.41 -5.25
C HIS A 86 -23.01 -21.63 -5.15
N LEU A 87 -22.56 -22.88 -5.30
CA LEU A 87 -21.13 -23.22 -5.28
C LEU A 87 -20.68 -23.53 -6.71
N THR A 88 -19.73 -22.75 -7.19
CA THR A 88 -19.08 -22.96 -8.50
C THR A 88 -17.62 -23.29 -8.27
N VAL A 89 -17.20 -24.47 -8.72
CA VAL A 89 -15.84 -25.00 -8.51
C VAL A 89 -15.28 -25.60 -9.79
N ASP A 90 -13.95 -25.60 -9.92
CA ASP A 90 -13.25 -26.50 -10.82
C ASP A 90 -12.86 -27.80 -10.09
N ASP A 91 -12.97 -28.93 -10.78
CA ASP A 91 -12.77 -30.31 -10.31
C ASP A 91 -13.72 -30.78 -9.19
N LEU A 92 -13.44 -30.51 -7.90
CA LEU A 92 -14.22 -31.01 -6.76
C LEU A 92 -14.51 -29.90 -5.74
N GLY A 93 -15.71 -29.92 -5.16
CA GLY A 93 -16.07 -28.99 -4.10
C GLY A 93 -17.12 -29.52 -3.13
N ARG A 94 -17.13 -29.03 -1.90
CA ARG A 94 -18.15 -29.34 -0.90
C ARG A 94 -18.43 -28.11 -0.05
N LEU A 95 -19.70 -27.81 0.18
CA LEU A 95 -20.16 -26.79 1.14
C LEU A 95 -20.86 -27.49 2.30
N SER A 96 -20.47 -27.14 3.51
CA SER A 96 -21.15 -27.55 4.74
C SER A 96 -21.63 -26.33 5.53
N ILE A 97 -22.83 -26.42 6.09
CA ILE A 97 -23.40 -25.44 7.01
C ILE A 97 -23.87 -26.19 8.26
N ASP A 98 -23.51 -25.71 9.45
CA ASP A 98 -23.81 -26.38 10.74
C ASP A 98 -23.39 -27.86 10.74
N ASP A 99 -22.19 -28.13 10.20
CA ASP A 99 -21.61 -29.46 10.02
C ASP A 99 -22.42 -30.43 9.13
N GLN A 100 -23.45 -29.93 8.44
CA GLN A 100 -24.22 -30.68 7.46
C GLN A 100 -23.77 -30.33 6.05
N VAL A 101 -23.52 -31.35 5.23
CA VAL A 101 -23.19 -31.15 3.81
C VAL A 101 -24.44 -30.64 3.07
N VAL A 102 -24.32 -29.43 2.53
CA VAL A 102 -25.40 -28.71 1.83
C VAL A 102 -25.26 -28.84 0.32
N ILE A 103 -24.03 -28.78 -0.20
CA ILE A 103 -23.70 -29.02 -1.61
C ILE A 103 -22.53 -30.00 -1.65
N ASP A 104 -22.63 -31.06 -2.45
CA ASP A 104 -21.60 -32.08 -2.58
C ASP A 104 -21.23 -32.33 -4.04
N LEU A 105 -20.22 -31.60 -4.52
CA LEU A 105 -19.58 -31.78 -5.81
C LEU A 105 -18.32 -32.66 -5.68
N ALA A 106 -18.31 -33.61 -4.73
CA ALA A 106 -17.20 -34.53 -4.45
C ALA A 106 -17.28 -35.88 -5.18
N GLY A 107 -18.01 -35.96 -6.30
CA GLY A 107 -18.18 -37.19 -7.09
C GLY A 107 -16.88 -37.71 -7.74
N GLU A 108 -16.99 -38.73 -8.61
CA GLU A 108 -15.81 -39.22 -9.37
C GLU A 108 -15.20 -38.08 -10.19
N LEU A 109 -13.88 -37.88 -10.06
CA LEU A 109 -13.12 -36.82 -10.73
C LEU A 109 -13.39 -36.78 -12.24
N GLN A 110 -14.06 -35.72 -12.72
CA GLN A 110 -14.27 -35.43 -14.13
C GLN A 110 -13.43 -34.22 -14.52
N ARG A 111 -12.45 -34.43 -15.41
CA ARG A 111 -11.43 -33.44 -15.77
C ARG A 111 -12.02 -32.19 -16.45
N GLU A 112 -11.44 -31.02 -16.14
CA GLU A 112 -11.59 -29.76 -16.88
C GLU A 112 -13.04 -29.30 -17.03
N ARG A 113 -13.83 -29.38 -15.96
CA ARG A 113 -15.24 -29.00 -15.98
C ARG A 113 -15.57 -28.16 -14.76
N ILE A 114 -15.92 -26.91 -15.03
CA ILE A 114 -16.58 -26.05 -14.05
C ILE A 114 -17.92 -26.70 -13.67
N LEU A 115 -18.07 -27.00 -12.38
CA LEU A 115 -19.29 -27.52 -11.79
C LEU A 115 -19.97 -26.39 -11.02
N GLU A 116 -21.27 -26.23 -11.21
CA GLU A 116 -22.11 -25.35 -10.40
C GLU A 116 -23.28 -26.15 -9.86
N GLU A 117 -23.50 -26.07 -8.55
CA GLU A 117 -24.68 -26.62 -7.89
C GLU A 117 -25.25 -25.59 -6.92
N SER A 118 -26.54 -25.72 -6.62
CA SER A 118 -27.21 -24.82 -5.70
C SER A 118 -28.16 -25.56 -4.79
N ALA A 119 -28.11 -25.24 -3.50
CA ALA A 119 -28.98 -25.83 -2.48
C ALA A 119 -29.61 -24.73 -1.64
N THR A 120 -30.79 -25.01 -1.09
CA THR A 120 -31.53 -24.08 -0.21
C THR A 120 -31.58 -24.65 1.20
N VAL A 121 -31.18 -23.85 2.18
CA VAL A 121 -31.18 -24.19 3.60
C VAL A 121 -31.99 -23.14 4.34
N ARG A 122 -32.78 -23.58 5.33
CA ARG A 122 -33.48 -22.68 6.23
C ARG A 122 -32.58 -22.37 7.42
N LEU A 123 -32.28 -21.09 7.65
CA LEU A 123 -31.41 -20.63 8.74
C LEU A 123 -32.18 -19.69 9.67
N GLU A 124 -31.85 -19.76 10.95
CA GLU A 124 -32.40 -18.89 12.00
C GLU A 124 -31.42 -17.73 12.29
N PRO A 125 -31.82 -16.66 12.98
CA PRO A 125 -30.91 -15.57 13.30
C PRO A 125 -29.83 -16.05 14.29
N GLY A 126 -28.55 -15.78 13.98
CA GLY A 126 -27.42 -16.23 14.79
C GLY A 126 -26.18 -16.51 13.96
N TRP A 127 -25.20 -17.16 14.60
CA TRP A 127 -24.00 -17.66 13.94
C TRP A 127 -24.19 -19.11 13.52
N HIS A 128 -23.88 -19.40 12.27
CA HIS A 128 -23.90 -20.73 11.69
C HIS A 128 -22.50 -21.13 11.26
N SER A 129 -22.08 -22.38 11.51
CA SER A 129 -20.77 -22.81 11.02
C SER A 129 -20.83 -22.92 9.49
N ILE A 130 -19.75 -22.50 8.81
CA ILE A 130 -19.63 -22.62 7.36
C ILE A 130 -18.26 -23.18 7.02
N ALA A 131 -18.25 -24.20 6.16
CA ALA A 131 -17.03 -24.80 5.65
C ALA A 131 -17.12 -25.08 4.14
N VAL A 132 -16.03 -24.80 3.42
CA VAL A 132 -15.89 -25.08 2.00
C VAL A 132 -14.59 -25.83 1.75
N ASP A 133 -14.71 -27.04 1.23
CA ASP A 133 -13.58 -27.84 0.76
C ASP A 133 -13.52 -27.78 -0.76
N HIS A 134 -12.33 -27.55 -1.32
CA HIS A 134 -12.09 -27.48 -2.76
C HIS A 134 -10.82 -28.25 -3.11
N PHE A 135 -10.85 -29.06 -4.15
CA PHE A 135 -9.66 -29.71 -4.69
C PHE A 135 -9.48 -29.33 -6.15
N GLN A 136 -8.24 -28.98 -6.50
CA GLN A 136 -7.81 -28.54 -7.82
C GLN A 136 -6.69 -29.43 -8.34
N TRP A 137 -6.82 -29.86 -9.59
CA TRP A 137 -5.83 -30.71 -10.24
C TRP A 137 -4.89 -29.98 -11.21
N VAL A 138 -5.35 -28.95 -11.92
CA VAL A 138 -4.58 -28.18 -12.94
C VAL A 138 -4.53 -26.68 -12.61
N GLU A 139 -3.63 -25.89 -13.20
CA GLU A 139 -3.28 -24.53 -12.73
C GLU A 139 -4.41 -23.47 -12.70
N GLU A 140 -5.46 -23.58 -13.52
CA GLU A 140 -6.56 -22.60 -13.57
C GLU A 140 -7.69 -22.96 -12.60
N ALA A 141 -7.61 -22.48 -11.37
CA ALA A 141 -8.60 -22.76 -10.35
C ALA A 141 -9.83 -21.85 -10.42
N GLN A 142 -11.02 -22.40 -10.21
CA GLN A 142 -12.21 -21.62 -9.86
C GLN A 142 -12.82 -22.13 -8.56
N LEU A 143 -13.08 -21.20 -7.64
CA LEU A 143 -13.92 -21.40 -6.45
C LEU A 143 -14.69 -20.10 -6.23
N LEU A 144 -16.01 -20.21 -6.29
CA LEU A 144 -16.92 -19.09 -6.06
C LEU A 144 -18.10 -19.61 -5.24
N LEU A 145 -18.35 -18.99 -4.09
CA LEU A 145 -19.58 -19.19 -3.33
C LEU A 145 -20.42 -17.91 -3.36
N GLU A 146 -21.62 -18.04 -3.90
CA GLU A 146 -22.64 -16.99 -3.87
C GLU A 146 -23.82 -17.44 -3.02
N TRP A 147 -24.59 -16.47 -2.52
CA TRP A 147 -25.82 -16.72 -1.79
C TRP A 147 -26.91 -15.72 -2.16
N GLN A 148 -28.14 -16.08 -1.87
CA GLN A 148 -29.31 -15.20 -1.92
C GLN A 148 -30.26 -15.56 -0.78
N GLY A 149 -31.00 -14.59 -0.27
CA GLY A 149 -31.87 -14.79 0.90
C GLY A 149 -32.83 -13.63 1.13
N PRO A 150 -33.53 -13.59 2.28
CA PRO A 150 -34.47 -12.52 2.59
C PRO A 150 -33.82 -11.13 2.54
N GLY A 151 -34.17 -10.33 1.53
CA GLY A 151 -33.62 -8.99 1.33
C GLY A 151 -32.19 -8.94 0.80
N ILE A 152 -31.66 -10.07 0.30
CA ILE A 152 -30.30 -10.19 -0.23
C ILE A 152 -30.38 -10.74 -1.66
N ASP A 153 -29.96 -9.93 -2.63
CA ASP A 153 -29.83 -10.35 -4.03
C ASP A 153 -28.68 -11.37 -4.18
N ARG A 154 -28.72 -12.21 -5.23
CA ARG A 154 -27.63 -13.17 -5.51
C ARG A 154 -26.30 -12.44 -5.67
N GLY A 155 -25.32 -12.85 -4.88
CA GLY A 155 -23.96 -12.34 -4.95
C GLY A 155 -23.04 -13.03 -3.95
N PRO A 156 -21.78 -12.58 -3.82
CA PRO A 156 -20.87 -13.12 -2.82
C PRO A 156 -21.37 -12.84 -1.39
N ILE A 157 -20.94 -13.65 -0.43
CA ILE A 157 -21.20 -13.37 0.99
C ILE A 157 -20.36 -12.17 1.42
N ASP A 158 -21.00 -11.15 1.98
CA ASP A 158 -20.32 -9.96 2.50
C ASP A 158 -19.36 -10.34 3.63
N ALA A 159 -18.12 -9.83 3.57
CA ALA A 159 -17.08 -10.17 4.54
C ALA A 159 -17.48 -9.84 5.98
N ASP A 160 -18.27 -8.79 6.22
CA ASP A 160 -18.74 -8.41 7.56
C ASP A 160 -19.72 -9.42 8.21
N ARG A 161 -20.17 -10.41 7.44
CA ARG A 161 -20.96 -11.56 7.89
C ARG A 161 -20.10 -12.78 8.19
N LEU A 162 -18.81 -12.76 7.87
CA LEU A 162 -17.89 -13.88 8.04
C LEU A 162 -16.89 -13.62 9.16
N VAL A 163 -16.55 -14.68 9.87
CA VAL A 163 -15.67 -14.62 11.03
C VAL A 163 -14.84 -15.91 11.13
N SER A 164 -13.55 -15.79 11.48
CA SER A 164 -12.66 -16.95 11.60
C SER A 164 -12.97 -17.77 12.87
N ALA A 165 -12.92 -19.09 12.75
CA ALA A 165 -13.09 -20.08 13.81
C ALA A 165 -11.71 -20.53 14.35
N LEU A 166 -10.99 -19.65 15.03
CA LEU A 166 -9.79 -20.05 15.80
C LEU A 166 -10.11 -21.02 16.96
N THR A 167 -11.39 -21.27 17.23
CA THR A 167 -11.95 -22.18 18.23
C THR A 167 -13.18 -22.88 17.66
N ASP A 168 -13.40 -24.16 18.00
CA ASP A 168 -14.59 -24.96 17.62
C ASP A 168 -15.92 -24.48 18.24
N SER A 169 -15.89 -23.37 18.99
CA SER A 169 -17.04 -22.78 19.67
C SER A 169 -17.60 -21.57 18.91
N GLU A 170 -18.92 -21.42 18.96
CA GLU A 170 -19.63 -20.24 18.45
C GLU A 170 -18.94 -18.95 18.94
N PRO A 171 -18.66 -17.96 18.06
CA PRO A 171 -18.10 -16.70 18.50
C PRO A 171 -19.10 -16.07 19.45
N GLU A 172 -18.69 -15.81 20.70
CA GLU A 172 -19.47 -14.96 21.59
C GLU A 172 -19.75 -13.66 20.83
N ALA A 173 -21.03 -13.36 20.61
CA ALA A 173 -21.44 -12.16 19.91
C ALA A 173 -20.70 -10.98 20.53
N VAL A 174 -19.80 -10.37 19.75
CA VAL A 174 -19.13 -9.13 20.15
C VAL A 174 -20.22 -8.08 20.22
N SER A 175 -20.86 -8.02 21.38
CA SER A 175 -21.86 -7.01 21.67
C SER A 175 -21.14 -5.68 21.50
N PRO A 176 -21.74 -4.70 20.80
CA PRO A 176 -21.18 -3.36 20.77
C PRO A 176 -20.84 -2.96 22.20
N TRP A 177 -19.68 -2.34 22.42
CA TRP A 177 -19.34 -1.86 23.76
C TRP A 177 -20.45 -0.90 24.23
N VAL A 178 -21.32 -1.38 25.11
CA VAL A 178 -22.35 -0.55 25.74
C VAL A 178 -21.74 -0.01 27.02
N THR A 179 -21.47 1.29 27.04
CA THR A 179 -21.05 1.99 28.25
C THR A 179 -22.11 1.78 29.33
N ARG A 180 -21.78 1.02 30.37
CA ARG A 180 -22.65 0.81 31.54
C ARG A 180 -22.37 1.92 32.54
N GLU A 181 -23.34 2.79 32.80
CA GLU A 181 -23.17 3.95 33.71
C GLU A 181 -22.63 3.54 35.08
N GLU A 182 -23.07 2.41 35.62
CA GLU A 182 -22.58 1.86 36.90
C GLU A 182 -21.08 1.54 36.88
N ARG A 183 -20.57 0.97 35.79
CA ARG A 183 -19.14 0.67 35.64
C ARG A 183 -18.31 1.91 35.39
N VAL A 184 -18.89 2.93 34.76
CA VAL A 184 -18.23 4.24 34.62
C VAL A 184 -18.06 4.88 35.99
N ALA A 185 -19.10 4.87 36.83
CA ALA A 185 -19.04 5.39 38.19
C ALA A 185 -18.04 4.60 39.07
N GLU A 186 -18.02 3.27 38.96
CA GLU A 186 -17.03 2.42 39.63
C GLU A 186 -15.59 2.75 39.17
N GLY A 187 -15.39 2.86 37.85
CA GLY A 187 -14.11 3.24 37.27
C GLY A 187 -13.65 4.63 37.71
N GLU A 188 -14.56 5.60 37.78
CA GLU A 188 -14.29 6.94 38.30
C GLU A 188 -13.91 6.90 39.79
N GLY A 189 -14.59 6.07 40.59
CA GLY A 189 -14.26 5.82 41.99
C GLY A 189 -12.86 5.24 42.15
N LEU A 190 -12.52 4.20 41.39
CA LEU A 190 -11.20 3.58 41.37
C LEU A 190 -10.11 4.55 40.89
N TYR A 191 -10.39 5.35 39.86
CA TYR A 191 -9.46 6.34 39.31
C TYR A 191 -9.06 7.41 40.34
N ARG A 192 -9.97 7.77 41.25
CA ARG A 192 -9.64 8.64 42.39
C ARG A 192 -8.98 7.86 43.53
N GLN A 193 -9.53 6.71 43.91
CA GLN A 193 -9.06 5.93 45.06
C GLN A 193 -7.62 5.45 44.87
N LEU A 194 -7.24 5.05 43.65
CA LEU A 194 -5.89 4.61 43.30
C LEU A 194 -4.93 5.79 43.08
N GLY A 195 -5.40 7.03 43.23
CA GLY A 195 -4.59 8.24 43.06
C GLY A 195 -4.22 8.55 41.61
N CYS A 196 -4.84 7.90 40.62
CA CYS A 196 -4.56 8.17 39.20
C CYS A 196 -4.88 9.63 38.84
N ALA A 197 -5.96 10.17 39.39
CA ALA A 197 -6.37 11.56 39.22
C ALA A 197 -5.30 12.59 39.65
N THR A 198 -4.41 12.23 40.57
CA THR A 198 -3.34 13.10 41.09
C THR A 198 -2.26 13.40 40.05
N CYS A 199 -2.15 12.59 38.99
CA CYS A 199 -1.19 12.79 37.90
C CYS A 199 -1.82 12.87 36.51
N HIS A 200 -3.02 12.31 36.32
CA HIS A 200 -3.63 12.14 35.00
C HIS A 200 -4.89 13.00 34.74
N GLN A 201 -5.30 13.89 35.67
CA GLN A 201 -6.27 14.93 35.32
C GLN A 201 -5.62 16.08 34.53
N PRO A 202 -6.36 16.78 33.65
CA PRO A 202 -5.82 17.86 32.82
C PRO A 202 -5.07 18.95 33.60
N ASP A 203 -5.49 19.22 34.84
CA ASP A 203 -4.90 20.23 35.73
C ASP A 203 -4.14 19.61 36.92
N ALA A 204 -3.89 18.30 36.88
CA ALA A 204 -3.20 17.61 37.97
C ALA A 204 -1.71 17.99 38.01
N PHE A 205 -1.33 18.74 39.03
CA PHE A 205 0.06 18.88 39.44
C PHE A 205 0.25 18.10 40.74
N PRO A 206 0.86 16.90 40.69
CA PRO A 206 1.11 16.15 41.91
C PRO A 206 2.03 16.99 42.82
N GLU A 207 1.55 17.35 44.02
CA GLU A 207 2.39 17.85 45.09
C GLU A 207 3.29 16.71 45.55
N GLY A 208 4.48 16.61 44.95
CA GLY A 208 5.49 15.62 45.26
C GLY A 208 6.82 16.28 45.56
N THR A 209 7.57 15.70 46.49
CA THR A 209 8.98 16.05 46.69
C THR A 209 9.73 15.85 45.36
N ALA A 210 10.50 16.85 44.93
CA ALA A 210 11.29 16.74 43.72
C ALA A 210 12.20 15.50 43.80
N LEU A 211 12.40 14.81 42.68
CA LEU A 211 13.18 13.56 42.63
C LEU A 211 14.62 13.74 43.20
N LEU A 212 15.19 14.94 43.09
CA LEU A 212 16.50 15.30 43.66
C LEU A 212 16.50 15.44 45.19
N ASP A 213 15.33 15.71 45.78
CA ASP A 213 15.14 15.95 47.21
C ASP A 213 14.55 14.72 47.92
N LEU A 214 14.33 13.61 47.19
CA LEU A 214 13.85 12.37 47.80
C LEU A 214 14.94 11.74 48.68
N PRO A 215 14.60 11.33 49.93
CA PRO A 215 15.52 10.56 50.75
C PRO A 215 15.82 9.20 50.09
N GLU A 216 16.98 8.60 50.37
CA GLU A 216 17.34 7.25 49.87
C GLU A 216 16.32 6.16 50.24
N THR A 217 15.42 6.45 51.19
CA THR A 217 14.32 5.58 51.61
C THR A 217 13.07 5.88 50.79
N TYR A 218 12.71 4.94 49.91
CA TYR A 218 11.48 5.01 49.12
C TYR A 218 10.25 4.94 50.04
N PRO A 219 9.24 5.80 49.84
CA PRO A 219 8.07 5.79 50.69
C PRO A 219 7.25 4.50 50.51
N ALA A 220 6.78 3.94 51.62
CA ALA A 220 5.83 2.83 51.64
C ALA A 220 4.44 3.29 51.14
N PRO A 221 3.51 2.38 50.76
CA PRO A 221 2.21 2.71 50.16
C PRO A 221 1.51 3.91 50.83
N PRO A 222 0.85 4.79 50.04
CA PRO A 222 0.16 4.48 48.78
C PRO A 222 0.87 4.95 47.50
N HIS A 223 2.20 4.87 47.43
CA HIS A 223 2.94 5.20 46.19
C HIS A 223 2.99 4.04 45.19
N PRO A 224 3.08 4.32 43.87
CA PRO A 224 3.33 3.30 42.86
C PRO A 224 4.60 2.50 43.17
N SER A 225 4.46 1.17 43.27
CA SER A 225 5.60 0.28 43.50
C SER A 225 6.27 -0.03 42.16
N TYR A 226 7.37 0.65 41.86
CA TYR A 226 8.21 0.32 40.70
C TYR A 226 9.13 -0.86 41.03
N SER A 227 9.08 -1.91 40.20
CA SER A 227 9.92 -3.11 40.31
C SER A 227 11.37 -2.83 39.85
N LEU A 228 12.06 -1.91 40.52
CA LEU A 228 13.44 -1.55 40.20
C LEU A 228 14.42 -2.56 40.82
N ASP A 229 15.26 -3.15 39.99
CA ASP A 229 16.35 -4.04 40.44
C ASP A 229 17.49 -3.24 41.13
N PRO A 230 18.41 -3.91 41.86
CA PRO A 230 19.49 -3.23 42.56
C PRO A 230 20.41 -2.39 41.66
N ARG A 231 20.65 -2.81 40.40
CA ARG A 231 21.48 -2.05 39.44
C ARG A 231 20.75 -0.80 38.97
N GLN A 232 19.46 -0.91 38.66
CA GLN A 232 18.62 0.23 38.28
C GLN A 232 18.57 1.27 39.40
N ARG A 233 18.37 0.83 40.65
CA ARG A 233 18.39 1.74 41.81
C ARG A 233 19.73 2.45 41.96
N GLN A 234 20.84 1.71 41.81
CA GLN A 234 22.18 2.31 41.87
C GLN A 234 22.41 3.30 40.72
N ALA A 235 21.97 2.99 39.50
CA ALA A 235 22.09 3.86 38.35
C ALA A 235 21.30 5.16 38.54
N ILE A 236 20.05 5.07 39.03
CA ILE A 236 19.21 6.23 39.36
C ILE A 236 19.89 7.08 40.44
N GLY A 237 20.34 6.47 41.55
CA GLY A 237 21.02 7.22 42.62
C GLY A 237 22.27 7.96 42.14
N ARG A 238 23.09 7.33 41.28
CA ARG A 238 24.25 8.00 40.66
C ARG A 238 23.84 9.14 39.73
N ALA A 239 22.80 8.95 38.93
CA ALA A 239 22.28 9.98 38.05
C ALA A 239 21.76 11.19 38.83
N LEU A 240 21.03 10.97 39.93
CA LEU A 240 20.54 12.04 40.80
C LEU A 240 21.69 12.80 41.48
N ALA A 241 22.69 12.09 41.99
CA ALA A 241 23.88 12.71 42.57
C ALA A 241 24.63 13.58 41.55
N PHE A 242 24.72 13.13 40.29
CA PHE A 242 25.31 13.91 39.19
C PHE A 242 24.47 15.14 38.84
N LEU A 243 23.15 14.99 38.70
CA LEU A 243 22.23 16.09 38.40
C LEU A 243 22.19 17.15 39.51
N GLY A 244 22.40 16.76 40.77
CA GLY A 244 22.56 17.72 41.88
C GLY A 244 23.83 18.60 41.77
N GLN A 245 24.81 18.20 40.95
CA GLN A 245 26.05 18.95 40.72
C GLN A 245 26.02 19.76 39.42
N VAL A 246 25.32 19.28 38.39
CA VAL A 246 25.23 19.95 37.08
C VAL A 246 24.09 20.96 37.09
N LYS A 247 24.44 22.24 36.90
CA LYS A 247 23.46 23.35 36.87
C LYS A 247 23.09 23.78 35.45
N ASP A 248 23.92 23.45 34.47
CA ASP A 248 23.69 23.86 33.10
C ASP A 248 22.59 22.99 32.46
N PRO A 249 21.70 23.58 31.64
CA PRO A 249 20.72 22.81 30.90
C PRO A 249 21.44 21.84 29.93
N PRO A 250 20.83 20.68 29.62
CA PRO A 250 21.39 19.73 28.67
C PRO A 250 21.61 20.40 27.32
N ALA A 251 22.72 20.09 26.64
CA ALA A 251 23.01 20.60 25.31
C ALA A 251 21.99 20.08 24.28
N ALA A 252 21.82 20.78 23.15
CA ALA A 252 20.85 20.38 22.10
C ALA A 252 20.99 18.90 21.70
N ALA A 253 22.22 18.40 21.54
CA ALA A 253 22.46 16.99 21.20
C ALA A 253 21.86 16.01 22.24
N GLN A 254 21.99 16.32 23.52
CA GLN A 254 21.42 15.51 24.61
C GLN A 254 19.89 15.61 24.64
N ARG A 255 19.35 16.81 24.39
CA ARG A 255 17.89 17.04 24.32
C ARG A 255 17.26 16.28 23.15
N VAL A 256 17.88 16.29 21.96
CA VAL A 256 17.46 15.50 20.81
C VAL A 256 17.48 14.01 21.13
N GLU A 257 18.59 13.50 21.67
CA GLU A 257 18.71 12.08 21.99
C GLU A 257 17.65 11.63 23.02
N LEU A 258 17.46 12.42 24.08
CA LEU A 258 16.46 12.15 25.10
C LEU A 258 15.04 12.17 24.51
N THR A 259 14.71 13.18 23.71
CA THR A 259 13.38 13.33 23.11
C THR A 259 13.12 12.20 22.12
N MET A 260 14.07 11.88 21.23
CA MET A 260 13.94 10.77 20.29
C MET A 260 13.73 9.43 21.00
N LYS A 261 14.38 9.20 22.14
CA LYS A 261 14.18 7.99 22.96
C LYS A 261 12.81 8.01 23.65
N ALA A 262 12.44 9.12 24.27
CA ALA A 262 11.18 9.27 25.01
C ALA A 262 9.96 9.08 24.11
N PHE A 263 10.01 9.59 22.88
CA PHE A 263 8.94 9.47 21.89
C PHE A 263 9.08 8.24 20.97
N GLY A 264 10.12 7.42 21.15
CA GLY A 264 10.35 6.21 20.37
C GLY A 264 10.76 6.43 18.91
N CYS A 265 11.18 7.64 18.53
CA CYS A 265 11.60 7.99 17.17
C CYS A 265 12.72 7.06 16.66
N SER A 266 13.64 6.66 17.55
CA SER A 266 14.77 5.79 17.20
C SER A 266 14.38 4.36 16.85
N ALA A 267 13.13 3.93 17.11
CA ALA A 267 12.64 2.61 16.71
C ALA A 267 12.41 2.50 15.19
N CYS A 268 12.26 3.64 14.51
CA CYS A 268 12.03 3.72 13.06
C CYS A 268 13.14 4.49 12.36
N HIS A 269 13.60 5.58 12.96
CA HIS A 269 14.55 6.50 12.36
C HIS A 269 15.96 6.28 12.90
N GLU A 270 16.93 6.26 11.99
CA GLU A 270 18.35 6.34 12.31
C GLU A 270 18.77 7.80 12.45
N ARG A 271 19.66 8.09 13.42
CA ARG A 271 20.37 9.36 13.51
C ARG A 271 21.78 9.16 14.08
N GLY A 272 22.81 9.67 13.41
CA GLY A 272 24.20 9.63 13.88
C GLY A 272 24.74 8.22 14.12
N GLY A 273 24.27 7.23 13.36
CA GLY A 273 24.58 5.80 13.51
C GLY A 273 23.79 5.07 14.60
N SER A 274 22.81 5.74 15.24
CA SER A 274 22.00 5.16 16.32
C SER A 274 20.53 5.05 15.92
N GLY A 275 19.87 3.97 16.36
CA GLY A 275 18.47 3.68 16.04
C GLY A 275 18.29 3.06 14.65
N GLY A 276 17.11 3.26 14.08
CA GLY A 276 16.71 2.68 12.80
C GLY A 276 16.08 1.29 12.94
N LEU A 277 15.65 0.74 11.80
CA LEU A 277 14.95 -0.53 11.75
C LEU A 277 15.89 -1.72 12.01
N PRO A 278 15.58 -2.57 13.00
CA PRO A 278 16.34 -3.79 13.24
C PRO A 278 16.12 -4.77 12.06
N GLU A 279 17.16 -5.54 11.73
CA GLU A 279 17.20 -6.39 10.53
C GLU A 279 16.03 -7.38 10.46
N ASP A 280 15.66 -7.96 11.59
CA ASP A 280 14.55 -8.92 11.74
C ASP A 280 13.16 -8.32 11.50
N ARG A 281 13.05 -6.99 11.41
CA ARG A 281 11.78 -6.28 11.16
C ARG A 281 11.72 -5.59 9.81
N ARG A 282 12.82 -5.52 9.06
CA ARG A 282 12.88 -4.77 7.80
C ARG A 282 11.87 -5.26 6.78
N ASP A 283 11.58 -6.54 6.74
CA ASP A 283 10.66 -7.13 5.74
C ASP A 283 9.19 -6.72 5.93
N PHE A 284 8.81 -6.25 7.14
CA PHE A 284 7.47 -5.70 7.38
C PHE A 284 7.31 -4.27 6.86
N PHE A 285 8.42 -3.60 6.55
CA PHE A 285 8.41 -2.27 5.96
C PHE A 285 8.43 -2.41 4.42
N THR A 286 7.27 -2.12 3.82
CA THR A 286 6.98 -2.27 2.40
C THR A 286 6.65 -0.93 1.75
N GLY A 287 6.68 -0.90 0.42
CA GLY A 287 6.26 0.25 -0.37
C GLY A 287 5.60 -0.17 -1.67
N SER A 288 4.90 0.75 -2.33
CA SER A 288 4.14 0.49 -3.55
C SER A 288 4.99 0.38 -4.81
N ASP A 289 6.23 0.89 -4.78
CA ASP A 289 7.17 0.85 -5.89
C ASP A 289 8.47 0.11 -5.48
N PRO A 290 8.63 -1.16 -5.86
CA PRO A 290 9.82 -1.95 -5.55
C PRO A 290 11.11 -1.36 -6.13
N ALA A 291 11.04 -0.57 -7.21
CA ALA A 291 12.21 -0.05 -7.89
C ALA A 291 12.90 1.08 -7.10
N LEU A 292 12.23 1.66 -6.10
CA LEU A 292 12.83 2.57 -5.12
C LEU A 292 13.66 1.85 -4.04
N GLY A 293 13.61 0.52 -3.98
CA GLY A 293 14.35 -0.29 -3.01
C GLY A 293 14.08 0.11 -1.55
N ASP A 294 15.15 0.16 -0.74
CA ASP A 294 15.07 0.56 0.67
C ASP A 294 14.58 2.01 0.84
N GLU A 295 14.83 2.88 -0.13
CA GLU A 295 14.29 4.24 -0.13
C GLU A 295 12.80 4.33 -0.44
N GLY A 296 12.20 3.26 -0.98
CA GLY A 296 10.76 3.16 -1.18
C GLY A 296 10.03 2.76 0.10
N ARG A 297 10.70 2.00 0.96
CA ARG A 297 10.05 1.24 2.04
C ARG A 297 10.49 1.59 3.45
N PHE A 298 11.62 2.28 3.64
CA PHE A 298 12.10 2.65 4.98
C PHE A 298 11.81 4.10 5.37
N PRO A 299 11.54 4.36 6.66
CA PRO A 299 11.53 5.71 7.23
C PRO A 299 12.84 6.45 6.92
N PRO A 300 12.79 7.78 6.70
CA PRO A 300 14.01 8.54 6.39
C PRO A 300 14.96 8.58 7.59
N THR A 301 16.26 8.66 7.34
CA THR A 301 17.23 9.07 8.37
C THR A 301 16.93 10.49 8.84
N LEU A 302 17.20 10.75 10.12
CA LEU A 302 17.11 12.08 10.74
C LEU A 302 18.49 12.74 10.88
N SER A 303 19.56 12.11 10.37
CA SER A 303 20.88 12.71 10.29
C SER A 303 20.86 13.90 9.34
N GLY A 304 21.19 15.10 9.82
CA GLY A 304 21.22 16.33 9.01
C GLY A 304 19.83 16.85 8.60
N VAL A 305 18.76 16.38 9.23
CA VAL A 305 17.38 16.75 8.86
C VAL A 305 17.09 18.23 9.09
N GLY A 306 17.68 18.85 10.12
CA GLY A 306 17.55 20.29 10.37
C GLY A 306 18.29 21.16 9.35
N ASP A 307 19.24 20.61 8.59
CA ASP A 307 19.84 21.28 7.43
C ASP A 307 18.96 21.14 6.19
N LYS A 308 18.34 19.98 6.03
CA LYS A 308 17.56 19.61 4.85
C LYS A 308 16.22 20.32 4.79
N LEU A 309 15.46 20.26 5.88
CA LEU A 309 14.07 20.72 5.92
C LEU A 309 13.97 22.16 6.42
N ARG A 310 13.02 22.91 5.88
CA ARG A 310 12.54 24.16 6.46
C ARG A 310 11.91 23.87 7.82
N ARG A 311 11.96 24.86 8.71
CA ARG A 311 11.39 24.77 10.07
C ARG A 311 9.93 24.30 10.04
N GLU A 312 9.11 24.92 9.20
CA GLU A 312 7.68 24.64 9.11
C GLU A 312 7.42 23.22 8.61
N ALA A 313 8.21 22.76 7.63
CA ALA A 313 8.08 21.41 7.08
C ALA A 313 8.56 20.33 8.07
N LEU A 314 9.60 20.61 8.85
CA LEU A 314 10.06 19.72 9.92
C LEU A 314 9.03 19.63 11.05
N ALA A 315 8.48 20.77 11.49
CA ALA A 315 7.41 20.82 12.49
C ALA A 315 6.14 20.09 12.01
N ALA A 316 5.75 20.28 10.74
CA ALA A 316 4.61 19.60 10.14
C ALA A 316 4.83 18.09 9.99
N ALA A 317 6.07 17.65 9.71
CA ALA A 317 6.40 16.22 9.66
C ALA A 317 6.23 15.56 11.04
N ILE A 318 6.68 16.21 12.11
CA ILE A 318 6.60 15.69 13.49
C ILE A 318 5.14 15.71 14.01
N SER A 319 4.43 16.82 13.83
CA SER A 319 3.07 16.97 14.38
C SER A 319 1.99 16.32 13.51
N GLY A 320 2.11 16.44 12.18
CA GLY A 320 1.09 16.00 11.23
C GLY A 320 1.30 14.62 10.63
N GLY A 321 2.51 14.06 10.73
CA GLY A 321 2.88 12.81 10.04
C GLY A 321 2.83 12.98 8.52
N ALA A 322 3.62 13.91 7.98
CA ALA A 322 3.51 14.37 6.60
C ALA A 322 3.56 13.23 5.55
N GLU A 323 2.49 13.11 4.75
CA GLU A 323 2.32 12.09 3.69
C GLU A 323 3.08 12.42 2.40
N ILE A 324 4.33 12.88 2.52
CA ILE A 324 5.10 13.31 1.34
C ILE A 324 5.59 12.14 0.47
N ARG A 325 5.59 10.92 1.04
CA ARG A 325 6.01 9.67 0.41
C ARG A 325 4.80 8.75 0.28
N PRO A 326 3.90 8.97 -0.69
CA PRO A 326 2.68 8.18 -0.84
C PRO A 326 2.94 6.69 -1.13
N TYR A 327 4.16 6.38 -1.57
CA TYR A 327 4.63 5.03 -1.86
C TYR A 327 5.09 4.25 -0.62
N LEU A 328 5.21 4.89 0.56
CA LEU A 328 5.64 4.24 1.80
C LEU A 328 4.40 3.76 2.58
N HIS A 329 4.28 2.45 2.86
CA HIS A 329 3.12 1.95 3.62
C HIS A 329 3.22 2.23 5.12
N ALA A 330 4.44 2.38 5.66
CA ALA A 330 4.65 2.71 7.07
C ALA A 330 4.20 4.15 7.37
N ARG A 331 3.41 4.32 8.43
CA ARG A 331 2.90 5.63 8.88
C ARG A 331 3.76 6.22 9.99
N MET A 332 4.16 7.48 9.83
CA MET A 332 4.80 8.24 10.89
C MET A 332 3.74 8.64 11.94
N PRO A 333 3.96 8.39 13.25
CA PRO A 333 3.04 8.85 14.28
C PRO A 333 2.96 10.37 14.31
N ARG A 334 1.77 10.87 14.64
CA ARG A 334 1.50 12.29 14.93
C ARG A 334 1.83 12.57 16.38
N PHE A 335 2.68 13.56 16.63
CA PHE A 335 3.06 13.98 17.97
C PHE A 335 2.42 15.32 18.34
N ASP A 336 2.25 15.52 19.64
CA ASP A 336 1.70 16.76 20.16
C ASP A 336 2.72 17.91 19.96
N PRO A 337 2.33 19.04 19.34
CA PRO A 337 3.24 20.15 19.08
C PRO A 337 3.85 20.74 20.36
N ASP A 338 3.08 20.90 21.44
CA ASP A 338 3.55 21.52 22.68
C ASP A 338 4.65 20.68 23.34
N GLN A 339 4.62 19.36 23.10
CA GLN A 339 5.59 18.40 23.59
C GLN A 339 6.81 18.22 22.66
N THR A 340 6.77 18.70 21.42
CA THR A 340 7.79 18.37 20.40
C THR A 340 8.34 19.57 19.63
N GLU A 341 7.85 20.79 19.84
CA GLU A 341 8.37 21.98 19.17
C GLU A 341 9.87 22.21 19.47
N HIS A 342 10.32 21.96 20.71
CA HIS A 342 11.74 22.10 21.06
C HIS A 342 12.64 21.16 20.26
N LEU A 343 12.14 19.98 19.84
CA LEU A 343 12.90 19.05 19.01
C LEU A 343 13.20 19.63 17.63
N VAL A 344 12.28 20.43 17.07
CA VAL A 344 12.48 21.10 15.79
C VAL A 344 13.65 22.08 15.89
N GLU A 345 13.65 22.92 16.92
CA GLU A 345 14.73 23.90 17.14
C GLU A 345 16.06 23.21 17.42
N ASP A 346 16.08 22.18 18.27
CA ASP A 346 17.30 21.46 18.60
C ASP A 346 17.91 20.74 17.38
N LEU A 347 17.08 20.18 16.50
CA LEU A 347 17.55 19.57 15.25
C LEU A 347 18.13 20.62 14.30
N ILE A 348 17.50 21.79 14.19
CA ILE A 348 18.02 22.90 13.37
C ILE A 348 19.33 23.42 13.95
N GLU A 349 19.41 23.65 15.27
CA GLU A 349 20.62 24.12 15.96
C GLU A 349 21.82 23.20 15.67
N LEU A 350 21.60 21.89 15.69
CA LEU A 350 22.67 20.90 15.48
C LEU A 350 23.04 20.69 14.01
N ASP A 351 22.04 20.67 13.12
CA ASP A 351 22.24 20.20 11.76
C ASP A 351 22.52 21.34 10.78
N ARG A 352 21.95 22.54 10.99
CA ARG A 352 21.88 23.59 9.98
C ARG A 352 23.27 24.08 9.54
N ARG A 353 23.52 24.00 8.23
CA ARG A 353 24.75 24.48 7.57
C ARG A 353 24.37 25.46 6.46
N GLN A 354 24.04 26.69 6.86
CA GLN A 354 23.70 27.72 5.89
C GLN A 354 24.89 28.04 4.99
N SER A 355 24.68 27.92 3.68
CA SER A 355 25.67 28.31 2.66
C SER A 355 25.11 29.40 1.74
N PRO A 356 25.96 30.30 1.22
CA PRO A 356 25.52 31.32 0.27
C PRO A 356 25.01 30.66 -1.02
N LEU A 357 23.94 31.23 -1.58
CA LEU A 357 23.38 30.81 -2.85
C LEU A 357 23.91 31.67 -3.99
N PRO A 358 24.21 31.08 -5.16
CA PRO A 358 24.51 31.86 -6.35
C PRO A 358 23.33 32.75 -6.74
N GLU A 359 23.62 33.99 -7.10
CA GLU A 359 22.62 34.90 -7.66
C GLU A 359 22.34 34.51 -9.11
N LEU A 360 21.05 34.47 -9.49
CA LEU A 360 20.66 34.25 -10.88
C LEU A 360 21.01 35.48 -11.72
N THR A 361 21.83 35.30 -12.75
CA THR A 361 22.19 36.37 -13.70
C THR A 361 21.18 36.52 -14.84
N TYR A 362 20.32 35.51 -15.00
CA TYR A 362 19.24 35.46 -16.00
C TYR A 362 17.93 35.98 -15.42
N ASN A 363 17.04 36.49 -16.28
CA ASN A 363 15.75 36.96 -15.81
C ASN A 363 14.86 35.78 -15.36
N SER A 364 13.85 36.06 -14.53
CA SER A 364 13.02 35.00 -13.94
C SER A 364 12.30 34.15 -14.98
N GLY A 365 11.90 34.69 -16.14
CA GLY A 365 11.23 33.93 -17.19
C GLY A 365 12.17 32.94 -17.86
N GLU A 366 13.39 33.38 -18.18
CA GLU A 366 14.44 32.53 -18.75
C GLU A 366 14.83 31.40 -17.78
N ALA A 367 15.02 31.72 -16.50
CA ALA A 367 15.34 30.74 -15.47
C ALA A 367 14.21 29.69 -15.32
N ARG A 368 12.94 30.10 -15.33
CA ARG A 368 11.80 29.19 -15.26
C ARG A 368 11.74 28.24 -16.44
N GLU A 369 11.89 28.76 -17.66
CA GLU A 369 11.85 27.94 -18.87
C GLU A 369 13.06 26.98 -18.93
N ALA A 370 14.24 27.43 -18.51
CA ALA A 370 15.41 26.55 -18.40
C ALA A 370 15.19 25.43 -17.37
N GLY A 371 14.66 25.76 -16.18
CA GLY A 371 14.28 24.78 -15.16
C GLY A 371 13.26 23.76 -15.67
N ARG A 372 12.21 24.24 -16.37
CA ARG A 372 11.20 23.39 -17.00
C ARG A 372 11.78 22.44 -18.04
N LYS A 373 12.67 22.92 -18.90
CA LYS A 373 13.38 22.09 -19.90
C LYS A 373 14.23 21.03 -19.23
N MET A 374 15.01 21.40 -18.20
CA MET A 374 15.85 20.47 -17.46
C MET A 374 15.05 19.36 -16.79
N ALA A 375 13.89 19.69 -16.20
CA ALA A 375 13.03 18.70 -15.57
C ALA A 375 12.39 17.70 -16.56
N GLY A 376 12.26 18.07 -17.84
CA GLY A 376 11.59 17.29 -18.88
C GLY A 376 12.42 16.16 -19.49
N SER A 377 11.83 15.45 -20.45
CA SER A 377 12.38 14.22 -21.04
C SER A 377 13.63 14.42 -21.91
N GLY A 378 13.98 15.65 -22.27
CA GLY A 378 15.11 15.95 -23.18
C GLY A 378 16.42 16.31 -22.50
N ALA A 379 16.46 16.38 -21.17
CA ALA A 379 17.57 16.95 -20.41
C ALA A 379 17.92 16.08 -19.18
N LEU A 380 17.81 16.62 -17.96
CA LEU A 380 18.07 15.88 -16.71
C LEU A 380 17.00 14.83 -16.40
N GLN A 381 15.85 14.86 -17.10
CA GLN A 381 14.86 13.78 -17.08
C GLN A 381 14.31 13.49 -15.68
N CYS A 382 14.17 14.52 -14.84
CA CYS A 382 13.67 14.38 -13.47
C CYS A 382 12.31 13.67 -13.42
N ILE A 383 11.47 13.87 -14.44
CA ILE A 383 10.13 13.28 -14.58
C ILE A 383 10.12 11.78 -14.90
N LEU A 384 11.27 11.17 -15.17
CA LEU A 384 11.38 9.72 -15.25
C LEU A 384 11.33 9.08 -13.86
N CYS A 385 11.76 9.81 -12.83
CA CYS A 385 11.89 9.27 -11.48
C CYS A 385 11.03 9.98 -10.43
N HIS A 386 10.50 11.15 -10.73
CA HIS A 386 9.66 11.88 -9.79
C HIS A 386 8.29 12.15 -10.37
N ASP A 387 7.26 11.97 -9.53
CA ASP A 387 5.94 12.46 -9.82
C ASP A 387 5.98 14.01 -9.97
N PHE A 388 5.03 14.57 -10.71
CA PHE A 388 4.97 16.01 -10.93
C PHE A 388 3.51 16.50 -10.93
N ASN A 389 3.18 17.29 -9.92
CA ASN A 389 1.87 17.91 -9.73
C ASN A 389 0.71 16.90 -9.81
N GLY A 390 0.84 15.80 -9.05
CA GLY A 390 -0.12 14.70 -8.99
C GLY A 390 -0.13 13.79 -10.23
N ARG A 391 0.78 13.98 -11.19
CA ARG A 391 0.98 13.04 -12.30
C ARG A 391 2.12 12.11 -11.98
N GLU A 392 1.86 10.82 -12.16
CA GLU A 392 2.83 9.77 -11.97
C GLU A 392 3.97 9.91 -12.98
N SER A 393 5.19 9.64 -12.53
CA SER A 393 6.37 9.52 -13.38
C SER A 393 6.25 8.37 -14.39
N VAL A 394 7.16 8.34 -15.37
CA VAL A 394 7.21 7.26 -16.38
C VAL A 394 7.93 6.00 -15.86
N GLY A 395 8.84 6.16 -14.89
CA GLY A 395 9.68 5.11 -14.33
C GLY A 395 9.49 4.98 -12.82
N LEU A 396 10.47 5.45 -12.04
CA LEU A 396 10.45 5.40 -10.57
C LEU A 396 9.44 6.40 -10.01
N ARG A 397 8.69 6.05 -8.98
CA ARG A 397 7.67 6.93 -8.37
C ARG A 397 8.16 7.66 -7.12
N ALA A 398 9.24 8.44 -7.25
CA ALA A 398 9.73 9.26 -6.14
C ALA A 398 8.85 10.51 -5.90
N ASN A 399 9.14 11.22 -4.81
CA ASN A 399 8.34 12.35 -4.31
C ASN A 399 7.99 13.38 -5.39
N ASP A 400 6.79 13.93 -5.30
CA ASP A 400 6.30 14.96 -6.21
C ASP A 400 7.17 16.23 -6.15
N LEU A 401 7.77 16.60 -7.30
CA LEU A 401 8.71 17.72 -7.40
C LEU A 401 8.09 19.06 -7.03
N VAL A 402 6.78 19.26 -7.21
CA VAL A 402 6.18 20.57 -6.89
C VAL A 402 6.17 20.90 -5.40
N THR A 403 6.42 19.90 -4.54
CA THR A 403 6.50 20.07 -3.08
C THR A 403 7.90 20.47 -2.59
N THR A 404 8.88 20.58 -3.50
CA THR A 404 10.29 20.73 -3.16
C THR A 404 10.56 22.00 -2.37
N THR A 405 10.07 23.14 -2.86
CA THR A 405 10.39 24.47 -2.33
C THR A 405 9.64 24.78 -1.03
N GLU A 406 8.50 24.12 -0.80
CA GLU A 406 7.74 24.19 0.45
C GLU A 406 8.49 23.51 1.61
N ARG A 407 9.33 22.51 1.31
CA ARG A 407 9.92 21.63 2.33
C ARG A 407 11.40 21.78 2.52
N LEU A 408 12.16 22.03 1.45
CA LEU A 408 13.62 22.00 1.51
C LEU A 408 14.19 23.40 1.74
N ASN A 409 15.31 23.48 2.44
CA ASN A 409 16.13 24.67 2.45
C ASN A 409 16.81 24.83 1.08
N PRO A 410 16.80 26.03 0.48
CA PRO A 410 17.29 26.23 -0.89
C PRO A 410 18.78 25.93 -1.05
N ASP A 411 19.59 26.26 -0.05
CA ASP A 411 21.03 25.99 -0.07
C ASP A 411 21.37 24.51 0.16
N TRP A 412 20.52 23.78 0.90
CA TRP A 412 20.63 22.33 0.96
C TRP A 412 20.28 21.68 -0.38
N PHE A 413 19.18 22.11 -1.02
CA PHE A 413 18.80 21.64 -2.36
C PHE A 413 19.92 21.89 -3.37
N PHE A 414 20.54 23.07 -3.31
CA PHE A 414 21.66 23.43 -4.16
C PHE A 414 22.83 22.44 -4.02
N ARG A 415 23.27 22.17 -2.77
CA ARG A 415 24.34 21.21 -2.49
C ARG A 415 23.96 19.79 -2.89
N TYR A 416 22.73 19.37 -2.60
CA TYR A 416 22.24 18.03 -2.87
C TYR A 416 22.18 17.71 -4.35
N LEU A 417 21.75 18.65 -5.20
CA LEU A 417 21.72 18.41 -6.64
C LEU A 417 23.11 18.30 -7.27
N LEU A 418 24.12 18.98 -6.70
CA LEU A 418 25.49 18.90 -7.18
C LEU A 418 26.20 17.62 -6.73
N ASP A 419 25.96 17.18 -5.50
CA ASP A 419 26.58 15.98 -4.93
C ASP A 419 25.62 15.24 -3.98
N PRO A 420 24.66 14.45 -4.53
CA PRO A 420 23.68 13.73 -3.73
C PRO A 420 24.29 12.74 -2.73
N GLU A 421 25.35 12.03 -3.16
CA GLU A 421 26.00 10.97 -2.39
C GLU A 421 26.68 11.50 -1.13
N SER A 422 27.25 12.72 -1.19
CA SER A 422 27.88 13.36 -0.02
C SER A 422 26.91 13.65 1.13
N LEU A 423 25.65 13.98 0.82
CA LEU A 423 24.62 14.33 1.81
C LEU A 423 23.74 13.13 2.17
N ARG A 424 23.63 12.15 1.27
CA ARG A 424 22.84 10.94 1.48
C ARG A 424 23.51 9.75 0.80
N PRO A 425 24.43 9.06 1.49
CA PRO A 425 25.11 7.89 0.96
C PRO A 425 24.12 6.78 0.56
N GLY A 426 24.35 6.16 -0.60
CA GLY A 426 23.50 5.11 -1.16
C GLY A 426 22.19 5.62 -1.78
N THR A 427 22.11 6.91 -2.08
CA THR A 427 20.90 7.52 -2.66
C THR A 427 20.63 7.05 -4.08
N GLN A 428 19.35 6.83 -4.43
CA GLN A 428 18.96 6.50 -5.82
C GLN A 428 19.05 7.72 -6.75
N MET A 429 19.12 8.94 -6.20
CA MET A 429 19.27 10.16 -6.97
C MET A 429 20.66 10.25 -7.64
N PRO A 430 20.75 10.28 -8.98
CA PRO A 430 22.04 10.27 -9.67
C PRO A 430 22.77 11.61 -9.55
N SER A 431 24.09 11.60 -9.78
CA SER A 431 24.84 12.82 -10.01
C SER A 431 24.47 13.42 -11.37
N LEU A 432 23.82 14.58 -11.35
CA LEU A 432 23.30 15.27 -12.54
C LEU A 432 24.35 16.18 -13.21
N TRP A 433 25.41 16.53 -12.47
CA TRP A 433 26.57 17.30 -12.94
C TRP A 433 27.87 16.56 -12.61
N PRO A 434 28.21 15.48 -13.35
CA PRO A 434 29.41 14.71 -13.09
C PRO A 434 30.65 15.61 -13.18
N ASP A 435 31.56 15.48 -12.22
CA ASP A 435 32.76 16.32 -12.05
C ASP A 435 32.46 17.83 -11.96
N GLY A 436 31.24 18.20 -11.53
CA GLY A 436 30.78 19.58 -11.45
C GLY A 436 30.58 20.25 -12.80
N ARG A 437 30.32 19.48 -13.87
CA ARG A 437 30.14 19.99 -15.23
C ARG A 437 28.73 19.76 -15.74
N SER A 438 28.20 20.74 -16.48
CA SER A 438 26.90 20.62 -17.12
C SER A 438 26.95 19.73 -18.35
N LEU A 439 25.94 18.88 -18.49
CA LEU A 439 25.66 18.10 -19.70
C LEU A 439 24.85 18.90 -20.74
N MET A 440 24.44 20.14 -20.41
CA MET A 440 23.58 21.00 -21.24
C MET A 440 24.25 22.38 -21.41
N PRO A 441 25.35 22.48 -22.19
CA PRO A 441 26.09 23.74 -22.35
C PRO A 441 25.27 24.86 -23.01
N GLU A 442 24.22 24.51 -23.75
CA GLU A 442 23.30 25.45 -24.39
C GLU A 442 22.32 26.11 -23.41
N LEU A 443 22.10 25.53 -22.22
CA LEU A 443 21.22 26.09 -21.21
C LEU A 443 22.02 26.91 -20.20
N LEU A 444 21.70 28.21 -20.11
CA LEU A 444 22.27 29.14 -19.14
C LEU A 444 23.82 29.16 -19.15
N GLY A 445 24.39 29.09 -20.37
CA GLY A 445 25.85 29.10 -20.56
C GLY A 445 26.57 27.86 -20.04
N GLY A 446 25.83 26.78 -19.72
CA GLY A 446 26.41 25.56 -19.17
C GLY A 446 26.89 25.70 -17.72
N ASP A 447 26.48 26.76 -17.02
CA ASP A 447 26.87 27.00 -15.63
C ASP A 447 26.00 26.15 -14.67
N PRO A 448 26.57 25.15 -13.98
CA PRO A 448 25.85 24.30 -13.03
C PRO A 448 25.13 25.11 -11.94
N ALA A 449 25.77 26.17 -11.43
CA ALA A 449 25.21 26.97 -10.37
C ALA A 449 23.93 27.69 -10.83
N GLN A 450 23.98 28.29 -12.02
CA GLN A 450 22.80 28.94 -12.63
C GLN A 450 21.70 27.92 -12.96
N GLN A 451 22.06 26.72 -13.42
CA GLN A 451 21.12 25.66 -13.75
C GLN A 451 20.38 25.11 -12.52
N VAL A 452 21.09 24.85 -11.43
CA VAL A 452 20.46 24.42 -10.17
C VAL A 452 19.54 25.50 -9.62
N MET A 453 19.95 26.77 -9.68
CA MET A 453 19.09 27.88 -9.24
C MET A 453 17.89 28.11 -10.17
N ALA A 454 18.01 27.81 -11.46
CA ALA A 454 16.90 27.85 -12.40
C ALA A 454 15.86 26.74 -12.15
N LEU A 455 16.31 25.52 -11.80
CA LEU A 455 15.41 24.46 -11.30
C LEU A 455 14.67 24.89 -10.05
N TRP A 456 15.38 25.45 -9.06
CA TRP A 456 14.76 25.99 -7.85
C TRP A 456 13.69 27.03 -8.21
N ARG A 457 14.05 28.02 -9.05
CA ARG A 457 13.13 29.06 -9.50
C ARG A 457 11.88 28.45 -10.12
N TYR A 458 12.01 27.52 -11.07
CA TYR A 458 10.88 26.81 -11.69
C TYR A 458 9.97 26.11 -10.66
N LEU A 459 10.54 25.39 -9.69
CA LEU A 459 9.78 24.68 -8.67
C LEU A 459 9.13 25.59 -7.62
N GLU A 460 9.50 26.88 -7.53
CA GLU A 460 8.78 27.86 -6.69
C GLU A 460 7.34 28.10 -7.17
N ASP A 461 7.02 27.82 -8.44
CA ASP A 461 5.63 27.91 -8.92
C ASP A 461 4.73 26.81 -8.31
N GLY A 462 5.31 25.80 -7.66
CA GLY A 462 4.58 24.73 -6.99
C GLY A 462 3.52 24.10 -7.90
N ARG A 463 2.29 23.99 -7.42
CA ARG A 463 1.17 23.42 -8.20
C ARG A 463 0.78 24.23 -9.45
N GLN A 464 1.27 25.47 -9.58
CA GLN A 464 1.06 26.31 -10.76
C GLN A 464 2.18 26.16 -11.81
N ALA A 465 3.22 25.38 -11.51
CA ALA A 465 4.31 25.14 -12.44
C ALA A 465 3.79 24.53 -13.76
N VAL A 466 4.22 25.12 -14.88
CA VAL A 466 3.88 24.63 -16.21
C VAL A 466 4.53 23.26 -16.40
N PHE A 467 3.74 22.26 -16.76
CA PHE A 467 4.23 20.89 -16.92
C PHE A 467 5.48 20.81 -17.82
N PRO A 468 6.51 20.05 -17.40
CA PRO A 468 7.70 19.81 -18.20
C PRO A 468 7.34 18.94 -19.42
N GLU A 469 8.12 19.11 -20.48
CA GLU A 469 7.95 18.31 -21.71
C GLU A 469 8.25 16.83 -21.44
N GLY A 470 7.52 15.94 -22.11
CA GLY A 470 7.61 14.48 -21.89
C GLY A 470 6.63 13.95 -20.85
N LEU A 471 6.10 14.81 -19.97
CA LEU A 471 5.06 14.45 -19.01
C LEU A 471 3.65 14.58 -19.62
N SER A 472 3.38 13.80 -20.67
CA SER A 472 2.09 13.80 -21.39
C SER A 472 1.19 12.63 -20.96
N ARG A 473 -0.12 12.91 -20.88
CA ARG A 473 -1.22 12.03 -20.42
C ARG A 473 -1.01 10.56 -20.82
N LYS A 474 -0.88 9.68 -19.81
CA LYS A 474 -0.98 8.21 -19.85
C LYS A 474 -1.10 7.64 -21.27
N GLN A 475 0.01 7.20 -21.86
CA GLN A 475 -0.05 6.29 -23.00
C GLN A 475 0.35 4.92 -22.50
N ASN A 476 -0.63 4.03 -22.28
CA ASN A 476 -0.36 2.64 -21.93
C ASN A 476 -0.04 1.90 -23.23
N ARG A 477 1.13 2.17 -23.81
CA ARG A 477 1.49 1.69 -25.15
C ARG A 477 1.96 0.24 -25.07
N LEU A 478 1.44 -0.58 -25.97
CA LEU A 478 2.05 -1.87 -26.29
C LEU A 478 3.00 -1.65 -27.47
N ILE A 479 4.30 -1.83 -27.24
CA ILE A 479 5.35 -1.67 -28.24
C ILE A 479 5.83 -3.07 -28.65
N VAL A 480 5.71 -3.39 -29.94
CA VAL A 480 6.16 -4.68 -30.49
C VAL A 480 7.67 -4.64 -30.69
N GLY A 481 8.38 -5.46 -29.91
CA GLY A 481 9.83 -5.61 -29.98
C GLY A 481 10.28 -6.68 -30.98
N GLY A 482 11.19 -7.55 -30.55
CA GLY A 482 11.74 -8.64 -31.37
C GLY A 482 10.80 -9.84 -31.58
N GLU A 483 9.67 -9.87 -30.88
CA GLU A 483 8.66 -10.93 -30.95
C GLU A 483 7.26 -10.36 -31.13
N ALA A 484 6.34 -11.20 -31.64
CA ALA A 484 4.98 -10.78 -31.86
C ALA A 484 4.23 -10.61 -30.53
N ILE A 485 3.47 -9.52 -30.40
CA ILE A 485 2.65 -9.25 -29.22
C ILE A 485 1.18 -9.45 -29.58
N THR A 486 0.46 -10.17 -28.72
CA THR A 486 -0.99 -10.38 -28.87
C THR A 486 -1.74 -9.63 -27.77
N TYR A 487 -2.83 -8.97 -28.14
CA TYR A 487 -3.72 -8.25 -27.23
C TYR A 487 -5.17 -8.64 -27.49
N ARG A 488 -5.91 -8.98 -26.42
CA ARG A 488 -7.32 -9.39 -26.50
C ARG A 488 -8.21 -8.38 -25.78
N GLY A 489 -9.34 -8.02 -26.39
CA GLY A 489 -10.35 -7.17 -25.76
C GLY A 489 -11.27 -6.46 -26.76
N LYS A 490 -11.98 -5.44 -26.27
CA LYS A 490 -12.87 -4.63 -27.10
C LYS A 490 -12.08 -3.72 -28.05
N LEU A 491 -12.01 -4.10 -29.32
CA LEU A 491 -11.25 -3.38 -30.34
C LEU A 491 -12.18 -2.57 -31.24
N TRP A 492 -11.64 -1.48 -31.79
CA TRP A 492 -12.31 -0.73 -32.86
C TRP A 492 -12.42 -1.60 -34.12
N GLU A 493 -13.60 -1.66 -34.72
CA GLU A 493 -13.95 -2.49 -35.89
C GLU A 493 -13.81 -4.02 -35.75
N ALA A 494 -13.23 -4.55 -34.67
CA ALA A 494 -13.10 -6.00 -34.39
C ALA A 494 -13.93 -6.50 -33.19
N GLY A 495 -14.88 -5.67 -32.71
CA GLY A 495 -15.87 -6.07 -31.71
C GLY A 495 -15.34 -6.29 -30.28
N PHE A 496 -16.14 -6.95 -29.44
CA PHE A 496 -15.81 -7.24 -28.04
C PHE A 496 -14.82 -8.41 -27.89
N ARG A 497 -14.73 -9.28 -28.90
CA ARG A 497 -13.81 -10.42 -28.95
C ARG A 497 -12.69 -10.17 -29.96
N GLY A 498 -12.16 -8.95 -29.97
CA GLY A 498 -11.08 -8.56 -30.85
C GLY A 498 -9.74 -9.12 -30.37
N ILE A 499 -8.97 -9.69 -31.30
CA ILE A 499 -7.60 -10.18 -31.08
C ILE A 499 -6.68 -9.36 -31.98
N ALA A 500 -5.92 -8.44 -31.40
CA ALA A 500 -4.89 -7.69 -32.11
C ALA A 500 -3.55 -8.40 -32.00
N VAL A 501 -2.81 -8.49 -33.11
CA VAL A 501 -1.47 -9.05 -33.17
C VAL A 501 -0.56 -8.04 -33.83
N GLY A 502 0.53 -7.71 -33.14
CA GLY A 502 1.57 -6.84 -33.66
C GLY A 502 2.82 -7.64 -33.96
N LEU A 503 3.32 -7.57 -35.19
CA LEU A 503 4.46 -8.36 -35.65
C LEU A 503 5.76 -7.55 -35.64
N PRO A 504 6.92 -8.18 -35.34
CA PRO A 504 8.22 -7.57 -35.54
C PRO A 504 8.37 -7.13 -37.00
N GLY A 505 8.74 -5.87 -37.21
CA GLY A 505 8.72 -5.23 -38.55
C GLY A 505 7.59 -4.23 -38.76
N GLY A 506 6.73 -4.03 -37.76
CA GLY A 506 5.77 -2.92 -37.72
C GLY A 506 4.52 -3.15 -38.59
N LEU A 507 4.21 -4.40 -38.94
CA LEU A 507 2.92 -4.77 -39.51
C LEU A 507 2.04 -5.34 -38.40
N ASN A 508 0.81 -4.86 -38.29
CA ASN A 508 -0.13 -5.24 -37.25
C ASN A 508 -1.48 -5.60 -37.86
N TYR A 509 -2.24 -6.46 -37.19
CA TYR A 509 -3.59 -6.82 -37.61
C TYR A 509 -4.51 -7.07 -36.42
N ALA A 510 -5.82 -7.02 -36.64
CA ALA A 510 -6.82 -7.41 -35.66
C ALA A 510 -7.84 -8.36 -36.28
N PHE A 511 -8.12 -9.45 -35.57
CA PHE A 511 -9.11 -10.46 -35.91
C PHE A 511 -10.33 -10.32 -35.00
N ASP A 512 -11.51 -10.34 -35.59
CA ASP A 512 -12.78 -10.38 -34.86
C ASP A 512 -13.15 -11.85 -34.63
N ALA A 513 -12.92 -12.35 -33.41
CA ALA A 513 -13.20 -13.74 -33.09
C ALA A 513 -14.70 -14.02 -32.88
N GLN A 514 -15.56 -13.00 -32.88
CA GLN A 514 -17.01 -13.17 -32.82
C GLN A 514 -17.59 -13.42 -34.21
N GLU A 515 -17.11 -12.68 -35.21
CA GLU A 515 -17.54 -12.85 -36.62
C GLU A 515 -16.62 -13.78 -37.44
N LEU A 516 -15.53 -14.29 -36.84
CA LEU A 516 -14.51 -15.12 -37.49
C LEU A 516 -13.95 -14.49 -38.77
N ARG A 517 -13.53 -13.23 -38.67
CA ARG A 517 -12.96 -12.48 -39.80
C ARG A 517 -11.75 -11.65 -39.40
N LEU A 518 -10.87 -11.41 -40.36
CA LEU A 518 -9.89 -10.35 -40.27
C LEU A 518 -10.61 -9.00 -40.33
N ALA A 519 -10.42 -8.17 -39.31
CA ALA A 519 -11.13 -6.89 -39.20
C ALA A 519 -10.25 -5.70 -39.60
N LEU A 520 -8.96 -5.74 -39.23
CA LEU A 520 -8.03 -4.63 -39.44
C LEU A 520 -6.63 -5.13 -39.85
N ILE A 521 -5.94 -4.35 -40.70
CA ILE A 521 -4.48 -4.39 -40.87
C ILE A 521 -3.95 -2.95 -40.83
N TRP A 522 -2.80 -2.71 -40.20
CA TRP A 522 -2.15 -1.39 -40.20
C TRP A 522 -0.63 -1.48 -40.04
N LYS A 523 0.09 -0.39 -40.33
CA LYS A 523 1.55 -0.30 -40.24
C LYS A 523 2.02 0.69 -39.16
N GLY A 524 3.17 0.45 -38.54
CA GLY A 524 3.77 1.30 -37.52
C GLY A 524 3.34 0.93 -36.10
N ASP A 525 3.01 1.92 -35.28
CA ASP A 525 2.69 1.72 -33.87
C ASP A 525 1.52 0.72 -33.66
N PHE A 526 1.68 -0.19 -32.70
CA PHE A 526 0.72 -1.26 -32.43
C PHE A 526 -0.55 -0.74 -31.73
N LEU A 527 -0.58 -0.64 -30.40
CA LEU A 527 -1.77 -0.22 -29.65
C LEU A 527 -1.45 0.70 -28.46
N ASP A 528 -2.45 1.49 -28.06
CA ASP A 528 -2.53 2.12 -26.74
C ASP A 528 -3.72 1.53 -25.99
N VAL A 529 -3.44 0.79 -24.92
CA VAL A 529 -4.43 0.05 -24.14
C VAL A 529 -4.97 0.86 -22.95
N GLY A 530 -4.68 2.16 -22.91
CA GLY A 530 -5.13 3.06 -21.85
C GLY A 530 -6.65 3.09 -21.69
N ALA A 531 -7.39 2.86 -22.77
CA ALA A 531 -8.85 2.80 -22.75
C ALA A 531 -9.41 1.57 -22.00
N HIS A 532 -8.66 0.47 -21.90
CA HIS A 532 -9.07 -0.70 -21.11
C HIS A 532 -8.48 -0.66 -19.70
N TRP A 533 -7.21 -0.30 -19.56
CA TRP A 533 -6.52 -0.39 -18.26
C TRP A 533 -6.83 0.75 -17.30
N ASN A 534 -7.28 1.91 -17.79
CA ASN A 534 -7.64 3.04 -16.92
C ASN A 534 -9.15 3.14 -16.62
N VAL A 535 -9.98 2.27 -17.21
CA VAL A 535 -11.46 2.37 -17.15
C VAL A 535 -12.12 0.99 -17.02
N GLN A 536 -11.49 0.05 -16.30
CA GLN A 536 -12.00 -1.31 -16.06
C GLN A 536 -12.54 -2.02 -17.32
N GLY A 537 -11.84 -1.90 -18.46
CA GLY A 537 -12.21 -2.59 -19.69
C GLY A 537 -13.38 -2.00 -20.50
N MET A 538 -13.98 -0.88 -20.08
CA MET A 538 -15.17 -0.32 -20.74
C MET A 538 -14.86 0.47 -22.03
N GLY A 539 -13.63 0.94 -22.21
CA GLY A 539 -13.20 1.70 -23.38
C GLY A 539 -13.10 0.86 -24.66
N ARG A 540 -12.78 1.48 -25.80
CA ARG A 540 -12.53 0.80 -27.08
C ARG A 540 -11.14 1.14 -27.59
N VAL A 541 -10.26 0.14 -27.67
CA VAL A 541 -8.86 0.32 -28.09
C VAL A 541 -8.79 0.46 -29.62
N ARG A 542 -7.98 1.41 -30.11
CA ARG A 542 -7.83 1.74 -31.53
C ARG A 542 -6.39 1.51 -32.01
N PRO A 543 -6.19 1.15 -33.30
CA PRO A 543 -4.88 1.18 -33.95
C PRO A 543 -4.20 2.55 -33.79
N ARG A 544 -2.88 2.55 -33.59
CA ARG A 544 -2.08 3.78 -33.47
C ARG A 544 -1.19 4.06 -34.69
N GLY A 545 -0.99 3.06 -35.54
CA GLY A 545 -0.19 3.20 -36.74
C GLY A 545 -0.93 3.88 -37.90
N LYS A 546 -0.28 3.89 -39.05
CA LYS A 546 -0.72 4.50 -40.30
C LYS A 546 -1.24 3.43 -41.25
N ASP A 547 -1.87 3.86 -42.35
CA ASP A 547 -2.36 2.97 -43.42
C ASP A 547 -3.32 1.88 -42.92
N VAL A 548 -4.28 2.26 -42.07
CA VAL A 548 -5.27 1.33 -41.51
C VAL A 548 -6.24 0.88 -42.61
N VAL A 549 -6.22 -0.41 -42.90
CA VAL A 549 -7.18 -1.10 -43.78
C VAL A 549 -8.25 -1.74 -42.91
N VAL A 550 -9.51 -1.40 -43.17
CA VAL A 550 -10.69 -1.98 -42.51
C VAL A 550 -11.36 -2.95 -43.46
N PHE A 551 -11.60 -4.17 -43.01
CA PHE A 551 -12.29 -5.21 -43.77
C PHE A 551 -13.79 -5.20 -43.45
N PRO A 552 -14.66 -5.53 -44.43
CA PRO A 552 -16.11 -5.51 -44.23
C PRO A 552 -16.57 -6.54 -43.19
N HIS A 553 -17.75 -6.30 -42.64
CA HIS A 553 -18.44 -7.25 -41.76
C HIS A 553 -19.03 -8.42 -42.55
N GLY A 554 -19.10 -9.58 -41.90
CA GLY A 554 -19.65 -10.80 -42.49
C GLY A 554 -18.60 -11.89 -42.74
N PRO A 555 -19.05 -13.11 -43.09
CA PRO A 555 -18.18 -14.25 -43.33
C PRO A 555 -17.20 -14.01 -44.49
N GLU A 556 -15.93 -14.38 -44.31
CA GLU A 556 -14.92 -14.32 -45.38
C GLU A 556 -15.18 -15.36 -46.48
N ILE A 557 -15.83 -16.47 -46.11
CA ILE A 557 -16.20 -17.57 -46.99
C ILE A 557 -17.66 -17.91 -46.75
N VAL A 558 -18.46 -17.91 -47.81
CA VAL A 558 -19.86 -18.31 -47.81
C VAL A 558 -20.06 -19.43 -48.81
N PHE A 559 -20.74 -20.49 -48.38
CA PHE A 559 -21.23 -21.52 -49.30
C PHE A 559 -22.59 -21.08 -49.84
N LEU A 560 -22.61 -20.64 -51.09
CA LEU A 560 -23.86 -20.27 -51.77
C LEU A 560 -24.61 -21.53 -52.21
N THR A 561 -25.93 -21.51 -52.06
CA THR A 561 -26.82 -22.59 -52.54
C THR A 561 -26.85 -22.68 -54.07
N ASP A 562 -26.74 -21.54 -54.76
CA ASP A 562 -26.54 -21.45 -56.21
C ASP A 562 -25.92 -20.09 -56.61
N VAL A 563 -25.62 -19.92 -57.91
CA VAL A 563 -24.97 -18.73 -58.48
C VAL A 563 -25.84 -17.47 -58.46
N ALA A 564 -27.14 -17.59 -58.24
CA ALA A 564 -28.09 -16.48 -58.15
C ALA A 564 -28.33 -15.99 -56.70
N CYS A 565 -27.76 -16.69 -55.70
CA CYS A 565 -27.89 -16.34 -54.30
C CYS A 565 -27.24 -14.96 -53.99
N PRO A 566 -27.97 -14.01 -53.39
CA PRO A 566 -27.41 -12.69 -53.06
C PRO A 566 -26.37 -12.79 -51.93
N TRP A 567 -25.23 -12.11 -52.07
CA TRP A 567 -24.18 -12.06 -51.05
C TRP A 567 -24.67 -11.40 -49.74
N PRO A 568 -24.40 -11.95 -48.53
CA PRO A 568 -23.56 -13.11 -48.21
C PRO A 568 -24.36 -14.41 -47.98
N GLY A 569 -25.48 -14.63 -48.67
CA GLY A 569 -26.33 -15.82 -48.56
C GLY A 569 -27.46 -15.70 -47.52
N GLU A 570 -28.43 -16.61 -47.58
CA GLU A 570 -29.41 -16.77 -46.49
C GLU A 570 -28.70 -17.38 -45.26
N ARG A 571 -28.80 -16.71 -44.10
CA ARG A 571 -28.27 -17.24 -42.84
C ARG A 571 -29.08 -18.47 -42.44
N VAL A 572 -28.47 -19.66 -42.49
CA VAL A 572 -28.99 -20.90 -41.87
C VAL A 572 -28.67 -20.91 -40.39
#